data_AF-A0A0K2ZBG2-F1
#
_entry.id   AF-A0A0K2ZBG2-F1
#
_cell.length_a   1.000
_cell.length_b   1.000
_cell.length_c   1.000
_cell.angle_alpha   90.00
_cell.angle_beta   90.00
_cell.angle_gamma   90.00
#
_symmetry.space_group_name_H-M   'P 1'
#
loop_
_entity.id
_entity.type
_entity.pdbx_description
1 polymer ?
#
loop_
_entity_poly.entity_id
_entity_poly.type
_entity_poly.pdbx_seq_one_letter_code
_entity_poly.pdbx_strand_id
1 'polypeptide(L)'
;GPCVWTLGGVKKDGSDACNGMTTALLQAARLVRVANPTFAFRWHPKVSDEVMREIFECIRQGLGYPSMRNDPILIANAMNWHGHPIEEARTWVHQACMSPSPCTKHGFQPMRMANATANCAKIMEYVFTSGYDNVVNMQIGAETPPAETLESYQQVFDAWVKQMETIFSILVRPVNRARILAPKMTPRPFLSAISERSVESGLDVCDPSISRGNAWITAFTWVENADSLAAIKKLVFDEKKYTMAELKEALANNWEGREEMRLDFVRNAPKWGNDD
;
A
#
# COMPACT_ATOMS: atom_id res chain seq x y z
N GLY A 1 -10.08 13.01 0.99
CA GLY A 1 -9.15 13.99 1.60
C GLY A 1 -8.63 13.47 2.93
N PRO A 2 -7.94 14.31 3.73
CA PRO A 2 -7.11 13.85 4.86
C PRO A 2 -7.91 13.35 6.08
N CYS A 3 -9.22 13.61 6.15
CA CYS A 3 -10.08 13.19 7.24
C CYS A 3 -10.90 11.95 6.84
N VAL A 4 -10.62 10.82 7.49
CA VAL A 4 -11.38 9.57 7.33
C VAL A 4 -12.19 9.31 8.58
N TRP A 5 -13.51 9.19 8.43
CA TRP A 5 -14.38 8.76 9.50
C TRP A 5 -14.55 7.26 9.43
N THR A 6 -14.03 6.57 10.46
CA THR A 6 -14.10 5.12 10.55
C THR A 6 -15.32 4.71 11.36
N LEU A 7 -16.15 3.87 10.77
CA LEU A 7 -17.41 3.38 11.30
C LEU A 7 -17.35 1.86 11.50
N GLY A 8 -18.22 1.34 12.35
CA GLY A 8 -18.35 -0.10 12.62
C GLY A 8 -17.13 -0.69 13.34
N GLY A 9 -16.88 -1.97 13.07
CA GLY A 9 -15.83 -2.75 13.72
C GLY A 9 -16.30 -3.32 15.05
N VAL A 10 -15.34 -3.63 15.92
CA VAL A 10 -15.64 -4.15 17.26
C VAL A 10 -15.17 -3.20 18.35
N LYS A 11 -15.82 -3.29 19.50
CA LYS A 11 -15.37 -2.65 20.75
C LYS A 11 -14.14 -3.37 21.31
N LYS A 12 -13.56 -2.82 22.37
CA LYS A 12 -12.42 -3.43 23.09
C LYS A 12 -12.71 -4.88 23.46
N ASP A 13 -13.88 -5.16 24.02
CA ASP A 13 -14.33 -6.51 24.40
C ASP A 13 -14.62 -7.47 23.21
N GLY A 14 -14.55 -6.98 21.96
CA GLY A 14 -14.82 -7.77 20.75
C GLY A 14 -16.30 -7.87 20.37
N SER A 15 -17.21 -7.20 21.09
CA SER A 15 -18.60 -7.04 20.67
C SER A 15 -18.73 -6.05 19.51
N ASP A 16 -19.82 -6.15 18.75
CA ASP A 16 -20.10 -5.24 17.63
C ASP A 16 -20.13 -3.76 18.10
N ALA A 17 -19.43 -2.89 17.37
CA ALA A 17 -19.39 -1.46 17.61
C ALA A 17 -20.43 -0.67 16.80
N CYS A 18 -21.14 -1.32 15.86
CA CYS A 18 -22.21 -0.67 15.11
C CYS A 18 -23.33 -0.21 16.05
N ASN A 19 -23.85 0.99 15.78
CA ASN A 19 -24.92 1.59 16.57
C ASN A 19 -25.69 2.62 15.72
N GLY A 20 -26.70 3.29 16.30
CA GLY A 20 -27.53 4.26 15.57
C GLY A 20 -26.74 5.40 14.90
N MET A 21 -25.57 5.78 15.42
CA MET A 21 -24.71 6.78 14.80
C MET A 21 -24.03 6.25 13.53
N THR A 22 -23.71 4.95 13.47
CA THR A 22 -23.22 4.30 12.24
C THR A 22 -24.22 4.50 11.11
N THR A 23 -25.49 4.18 11.36
CA THR A 23 -26.57 4.38 10.39
C THR A 23 -26.72 5.86 10.07
N ALA A 24 -26.92 6.73 11.07
CA ALA A 24 -27.14 8.17 10.84
C ALA A 24 -26.05 8.83 10.00
N LEU A 25 -24.78 8.49 10.21
CA LEU A 25 -23.66 9.00 9.41
C LEU A 25 -23.74 8.52 7.96
N LEU A 26 -24.04 7.24 7.71
CA LEU A 26 -24.25 6.72 6.36
C LEU A 26 -25.42 7.44 5.66
N GLN A 27 -26.53 7.66 6.38
CA GLN A 27 -27.68 8.38 5.82
C GLN A 27 -27.33 9.84 5.49
N ALA A 28 -26.61 10.52 6.38
CA ALA A 28 -26.15 11.89 6.17
C ALA A 28 -25.21 11.99 4.96
N ALA A 29 -24.31 11.02 4.77
CA ALA A 29 -23.39 11.00 3.64
C ALA A 29 -24.15 10.97 2.29
N ARG A 30 -25.27 10.24 2.22
CA ARG A 30 -26.15 10.19 1.03
C ARG A 30 -26.88 11.51 0.75
N LEU A 31 -27.17 12.29 1.79
CA LEU A 31 -27.84 13.58 1.68
C LEU A 31 -26.86 14.69 1.28
N VAL A 32 -25.72 14.76 1.94
CA VAL A 32 -24.76 15.87 1.77
C VAL A 32 -23.90 15.68 0.52
N ARG A 33 -23.57 14.43 0.15
CA ARG A 33 -22.86 14.08 -1.10
C ARG A 33 -21.54 14.83 -1.33
N VAL A 34 -20.77 15.06 -0.28
CA VAL A 34 -19.45 15.70 -0.35
C VAL A 34 -18.32 14.67 -0.33
N ALA A 35 -17.16 15.00 -0.90
CA ALA A 35 -15.99 14.12 -0.93
C ALA A 35 -15.24 14.02 0.41
N ASN A 36 -15.56 14.90 1.38
CA ASN A 36 -14.92 14.95 2.69
C ASN A 36 -15.93 15.23 3.82
N PRO A 37 -15.80 14.57 4.97
CA PRO A 37 -14.85 13.48 5.26
C PRO A 37 -15.14 12.25 4.40
N THR A 38 -14.13 11.44 4.08
CA THR A 38 -14.38 10.14 3.45
C THR A 38 -14.72 9.12 4.54
N PHE A 39 -15.55 8.14 4.18
CA PHE A 39 -16.05 7.16 5.13
C PHE A 39 -15.33 5.84 4.93
N ALA A 40 -15.05 5.17 6.03
CA ALA A 40 -14.55 3.81 6.02
C ALA A 40 -15.34 2.96 7.01
N PHE A 41 -15.53 1.70 6.68
CA PHE A 41 -16.29 0.76 7.46
C PHE A 41 -15.44 -0.46 7.80
N ARG A 42 -15.36 -0.76 9.09
CA ARG A 42 -14.71 -1.94 9.64
C ARG A 42 -15.71 -3.10 9.66
N TRP A 43 -15.62 -3.98 8.68
CA TRP A 43 -16.50 -5.13 8.55
C TRP A 43 -16.01 -6.29 9.41
N HIS A 44 -16.93 -6.94 10.11
CA HIS A 44 -16.70 -8.23 10.78
C HIS A 44 -17.90 -9.17 10.58
N PRO A 45 -17.76 -10.49 10.80
CA PRO A 45 -18.82 -11.47 10.51
C PRO A 45 -20.12 -11.33 11.32
N LYS A 46 -20.16 -10.47 12.34
CA LYS A 46 -21.33 -10.28 13.22
C LYS A 46 -22.05 -8.96 12.96
N VAL A 47 -21.68 -8.20 11.92
CA VAL A 47 -22.42 -6.98 11.53
C VAL A 47 -23.83 -7.39 11.13
N SER A 48 -24.84 -6.65 11.60
CA SER A 48 -26.23 -6.94 11.27
C SER A 48 -26.55 -6.67 9.80
N ASP A 49 -27.50 -7.43 9.25
CA ASP A 49 -27.98 -7.24 7.87
C ASP A 49 -28.53 -5.83 7.63
N GLU A 50 -29.14 -5.22 8.65
CA GLU A 50 -29.66 -3.85 8.59
C GLU A 50 -28.53 -2.84 8.34
N VAL A 51 -27.42 -2.95 9.09
CA VAL A 51 -26.26 -2.07 8.91
C VAL A 51 -25.59 -2.34 7.56
N MET A 52 -25.49 -3.61 7.15
CA MET A 52 -24.97 -3.98 5.82
C MET A 52 -25.79 -3.38 4.68
N ARG A 53 -27.13 -3.35 4.81
CA ARG A 53 -28.00 -2.68 3.83
C ARG A 53 -27.71 -1.18 3.75
N GLU A 54 -27.57 -0.49 4.88
CA GLU A 54 -27.24 0.94 4.90
C GLU A 54 -25.88 1.24 4.25
N ILE A 55 -24.89 0.37 4.46
CA ILE A 55 -23.57 0.46 3.80
C ILE A 55 -23.71 0.34 2.30
N PHE A 56 -24.39 -0.70 1.80
CA PHE A 56 -24.55 -0.90 0.36
C PHE A 56 -25.42 0.18 -0.29
N GLU A 57 -26.45 0.69 0.39
CA GLU A 57 -27.23 1.83 -0.08
C GLU A 57 -26.38 3.11 -0.18
N CYS A 58 -25.42 3.30 0.73
CA CYS A 58 -24.47 4.40 0.63
C CYS A 58 -23.51 4.22 -0.57
N ILE A 59 -22.91 3.03 -0.73
CA ILE A 59 -22.01 2.72 -1.85
C ILE A 59 -22.71 2.94 -3.20
N ARG A 60 -23.98 2.51 -3.31
CA ARG A 60 -24.80 2.64 -4.51
C ARG A 60 -24.98 4.10 -4.98
N GLN A 61 -24.78 5.09 -4.11
CA GLN A 61 -24.84 6.51 -4.49
C GLN A 61 -23.67 6.98 -5.38
N GLY A 62 -22.63 6.15 -5.55
CA GLY A 62 -21.52 6.40 -6.47
C GLY A 62 -20.48 7.40 -5.96
N LEU A 63 -20.43 7.67 -4.66
CA LEU A 63 -19.47 8.60 -4.04
C LEU A 63 -18.13 7.95 -3.69
N GLY A 64 -18.01 6.63 -3.87
CA GLY A 64 -16.81 5.85 -3.59
C GLY A 64 -16.62 5.46 -2.11
N TYR A 65 -17.54 5.83 -1.22
CA TYR A 65 -17.50 5.48 0.20
C TYR A 65 -18.82 4.86 0.70
N PRO A 66 -18.80 4.14 1.85
CA PRO A 66 -17.62 3.80 2.65
C PRO A 66 -16.68 2.81 1.95
N SER A 67 -15.38 2.99 2.12
CA SER A 67 -14.41 1.91 1.87
C SER A 67 -14.56 0.84 2.94
N MET A 68 -14.55 -0.44 2.57
CA MET A 68 -14.73 -1.54 3.52
C MET A 68 -13.41 -2.24 3.82
N ARG A 69 -13.22 -2.64 5.08
CA ARG A 69 -12.07 -3.43 5.52
C ARG A 69 -12.45 -4.63 6.35
N ASN A 70 -11.70 -5.71 6.18
CA ASN A 70 -11.83 -6.91 6.98
C ASN A 70 -11.19 -6.70 8.36
N ASP A 71 -12.03 -6.46 9.37
CA ASP A 71 -11.63 -6.14 10.72
C ASP A 71 -10.82 -7.26 11.40
N PRO A 72 -11.23 -8.55 11.35
CA PRO A 72 -10.43 -9.66 11.85
C PRO A 72 -9.00 -9.72 11.32
N ILE A 73 -8.81 -9.54 10.01
CA ILE A 73 -7.47 -9.60 9.39
C ILE A 73 -6.60 -8.44 9.87
N LEU A 74 -7.15 -7.24 9.95
CA LEU A 74 -6.39 -6.04 10.33
C LEU A 74 -6.05 -6.04 11.82
N ILE A 75 -6.93 -6.56 12.68
CA ILE A 75 -6.62 -6.80 14.09
C ILE A 75 -5.47 -7.81 14.21
N ALA A 76 -5.54 -8.95 13.51
CA ALA A 76 -4.49 -9.96 13.53
C ALA A 76 -3.14 -9.40 13.03
N ASN A 77 -3.16 -8.60 11.96
CA ASN A 77 -1.96 -7.94 11.44
C ASN A 77 -1.35 -6.95 12.44
N ALA A 78 -2.18 -6.11 13.08
CA ALA A 78 -1.71 -5.15 14.08
C ALA A 78 -1.08 -5.85 15.29
N MET A 79 -1.63 -7.00 15.70
CA MET A 79 -1.04 -7.82 16.76
C MET A 79 0.28 -8.45 16.33
N ASN A 80 0.30 -9.10 15.16
CA ASN A 80 1.46 -9.86 14.68
C ASN A 80 2.66 -8.97 14.34
N TRP A 81 2.45 -7.92 13.55
CA TRP A 81 3.54 -7.10 13.02
C TRP A 81 3.97 -5.96 13.94
N HIS A 82 3.08 -5.52 14.83
CA HIS A 82 3.30 -4.33 15.66
C HIS A 82 3.14 -4.59 17.16
N GLY A 83 2.77 -5.80 17.56
CA GLY A 83 2.70 -6.19 18.97
C GLY A 83 1.62 -5.46 19.77
N HIS A 84 0.57 -4.94 19.11
CA HIS A 84 -0.55 -4.35 19.85
C HIS A 84 -1.26 -5.42 20.67
N PRO A 85 -1.57 -5.17 21.96
CA PRO A 85 -2.52 -6.00 22.70
C PRO A 85 -3.86 -6.05 21.97
N ILE A 86 -4.56 -7.18 22.07
CA ILE A 86 -5.84 -7.39 21.37
C ILE A 86 -6.85 -6.26 21.62
N GLU A 87 -6.95 -5.79 22.87
CA GLU A 87 -7.86 -4.71 23.27
C GLU A 87 -7.53 -3.38 22.59
N GLU A 88 -6.24 -3.09 22.34
CA GLU A 88 -5.83 -1.93 21.57
C GLU A 88 -6.07 -2.15 20.08
N ALA A 89 -5.65 -3.31 19.55
CA ALA A 89 -5.77 -3.66 18.15
C ALA A 89 -7.22 -3.53 17.68
N ARG A 90 -8.21 -3.96 18.48
CA ARG A 90 -9.65 -3.82 18.21
C ARG A 90 -10.15 -2.38 18.07
N THR A 91 -9.40 -1.37 18.49
CA THR A 91 -9.82 0.04 18.44
C THR A 91 -9.28 0.80 17.24
N TRP A 92 -8.69 0.10 16.26
CA TRP A 92 -8.08 0.75 15.11
C TRP A 92 -9.07 1.57 14.29
N VAL A 93 -8.58 2.69 13.76
CA VAL A 93 -9.26 3.53 12.78
C VAL A 93 -8.37 3.70 11.56
N HIS A 94 -8.96 4.13 10.44
CA HIS A 94 -8.16 4.51 9.30
C HIS A 94 -7.40 5.80 9.55
N GLN A 95 -6.07 5.70 9.48
CA GLN A 95 -5.21 6.84 9.27
C GLN A 95 -4.99 7.04 7.76
N ALA A 96 -5.41 8.21 7.26
CA ALA A 96 -5.45 8.50 5.83
C ALA A 96 -6.19 7.40 5.05
N CYS A 97 -5.72 6.98 3.88
CA CYS A 97 -6.49 6.14 2.98
C CYS A 97 -6.78 4.73 3.53
N MET A 98 -5.78 4.05 4.12
CA MET A 98 -5.87 2.60 4.36
C MET A 98 -5.17 2.10 5.64
N SER A 99 -4.34 2.91 6.30
CA SER A 99 -3.50 2.41 7.40
C SER A 99 -4.33 2.19 8.67
N PRO A 100 -4.33 0.99 9.29
CA PRO A 100 -5.00 0.79 10.56
C PRO A 100 -4.18 1.38 11.72
N SER A 101 -4.76 2.31 12.49
CA SER A 101 -4.13 2.95 13.65
C SER A 101 -5.02 2.82 14.88
N PRO A 102 -4.63 2.06 15.91
CA PRO A 102 -5.32 2.08 17.20
C PRO A 102 -5.40 3.49 17.80
N CYS A 103 -6.58 3.89 18.27
CA CYS A 103 -6.77 5.17 18.96
C CYS A 103 -6.42 5.08 20.45
N THR A 104 -5.30 4.43 20.78
CA THR A 104 -4.85 4.20 22.16
C THR A 104 -3.54 4.93 22.42
N LYS A 105 -3.21 5.11 23.70
CA LYS A 105 -1.92 5.68 24.16
C LYS A 105 -0.70 5.19 23.37
N HIS A 106 -0.60 3.86 23.17
CA HIS A 106 0.57 3.27 22.54
C HIS A 106 0.43 3.04 21.05
N GLY A 107 -0.78 2.86 20.52
CA GLY A 107 -1.02 2.65 19.09
C GLY A 107 -1.43 3.86 18.28
N PHE A 108 -1.61 5.01 18.94
CA PHE A 108 -1.80 6.28 18.26
C PHE A 108 -0.65 6.59 17.31
N GLN A 109 -0.99 6.86 16.06
CA GLN A 109 -0.05 7.33 15.04
C GLN A 109 -0.21 8.85 14.84
N PRO A 110 0.81 9.66 15.17
CA PRO A 110 0.69 11.12 15.07
C PRO A 110 0.69 11.66 13.64
N MET A 111 1.24 10.90 12.70
CA MET A 111 1.33 11.26 11.29
C MET A 111 1.39 10.00 10.43
N ARG A 112 1.32 10.19 9.11
CA ARG A 112 1.51 9.12 8.15
C ARG A 112 2.92 8.52 8.29
N MET A 113 3.00 7.21 8.52
CA MET A 113 4.26 6.49 8.75
C MET A 113 4.71 5.66 7.53
N ALA A 114 4.46 6.15 6.30
CA ALA A 114 5.06 5.54 5.12
C ALA A 114 6.60 5.70 5.16
N ASN A 115 7.31 4.59 5.02
CA ASN A 115 8.78 4.51 5.01
C ASN A 115 9.37 4.60 3.59
N ALA A 116 8.59 4.21 2.60
CA ALA A 116 8.92 4.38 1.19
C ALA A 116 7.62 4.53 0.40
N THR A 117 7.71 5.26 -0.70
CA THR A 117 6.65 5.32 -1.72
C THR A 117 7.34 5.19 -3.06
N ALA A 118 7.04 4.13 -3.79
CA ALA A 118 7.71 3.78 -5.05
C ALA A 118 6.67 3.59 -6.16
N ASN A 119 7.05 3.97 -7.39
CA ASN A 119 6.44 3.45 -8.61
C ASN A 119 7.13 2.13 -8.93
N CYS A 120 6.49 0.99 -8.64
CA CYS A 120 7.14 -0.31 -8.72
C CYS A 120 7.25 -0.85 -10.14
N ALA A 121 6.52 -0.33 -11.12
CA ALA A 121 6.74 -0.66 -12.53
C ALA A 121 8.18 -0.34 -13.00
N LYS A 122 8.84 0.65 -12.37
CA LYS A 122 10.26 0.97 -12.63
C LYS A 122 11.21 -0.18 -12.30
N ILE A 123 10.84 -1.08 -11.39
CA ILE A 123 11.65 -2.26 -11.06
C ILE A 123 11.84 -3.11 -12.33
N MET A 124 10.76 -3.32 -13.10
CA MET A 124 10.80 -4.05 -14.36
C MET A 124 11.61 -3.31 -15.43
N GLU A 125 11.42 -2.00 -15.57
CA GLU A 125 12.23 -1.18 -16.49
C GLU A 125 13.73 -1.35 -16.20
N TYR A 126 14.11 -1.35 -14.92
CA TYR A 126 15.51 -1.52 -14.49
C TYR A 126 16.09 -2.90 -14.77
N VAL A 127 15.27 -3.93 -14.96
CA VAL A 127 15.76 -5.22 -15.47
C VAL A 127 16.28 -5.05 -16.89
N PHE A 128 15.56 -4.30 -17.74
CA PHE A 128 15.92 -4.09 -19.15
C PHE A 128 17.03 -3.05 -19.37
N THR A 129 17.22 -2.14 -18.42
CA THR A 129 18.23 -1.07 -18.49
C THR A 129 19.43 -1.31 -17.57
N SER A 130 19.56 -2.49 -16.97
CA SER A 130 20.61 -2.80 -15.98
C SER A 130 20.69 -1.77 -14.84
N GLY A 131 19.53 -1.27 -14.41
CA GLY A 131 19.40 -0.28 -13.33
C GLY A 131 19.57 1.19 -13.73
N TYR A 132 19.86 1.48 -15.00
CA TYR A 132 19.96 2.85 -15.48
C TYR A 132 18.57 3.46 -15.68
N ASP A 133 18.29 4.60 -15.05
CA ASP A 133 17.02 5.31 -15.26
C ASP A 133 17.20 6.39 -16.34
N ASN A 134 16.51 6.22 -17.47
CA ASN A 134 16.59 7.14 -18.61
C ASN A 134 15.82 8.46 -18.40
N VAL A 135 14.91 8.54 -17.42
CA VAL A 135 14.14 9.76 -17.13
C VAL A 135 15.00 10.74 -16.35
N VAL A 136 15.77 10.24 -15.38
CA VAL A 136 16.69 11.07 -14.58
C VAL A 136 18.15 11.00 -15.06
N ASN A 137 18.43 10.18 -16.09
CA ASN A 137 19.73 10.02 -16.74
C ASN A 137 20.86 9.64 -15.76
N MET A 138 20.59 8.67 -14.88
CA MET A 138 21.56 8.21 -13.89
C MET A 138 21.34 6.75 -13.47
N GLN A 139 22.39 6.13 -12.94
CA GLN A 139 22.31 4.80 -12.35
C GLN A 139 21.56 4.88 -11.01
N ILE A 140 20.33 4.38 -10.97
CA ILE A 140 19.48 4.34 -9.77
C ILE A 140 19.39 2.92 -9.21
N GLY A 141 19.10 1.97 -10.10
CA GLY A 141 19.00 0.56 -9.77
C GLY A 141 20.36 -0.12 -9.64
N ALA A 142 20.33 -1.41 -9.35
CA ALA A 142 21.54 -2.23 -9.32
C ALA A 142 22.07 -2.47 -10.73
N GLU A 143 23.40 -2.48 -10.87
CA GLU A 143 24.08 -2.96 -12.07
C GLU A 143 23.88 -4.48 -12.17
N THR A 144 22.89 -4.88 -12.96
CA THR A 144 22.55 -6.29 -13.24
C THR A 144 22.99 -6.64 -14.66
N PRO A 145 23.23 -7.92 -14.98
CA PRO A 145 23.60 -8.31 -16.35
C PRO A 145 22.59 -7.79 -17.38
N PRO A 146 23.02 -7.47 -18.62
CA PRO A 146 22.11 -7.02 -19.67
C PRO A 146 20.97 -8.02 -19.89
N ALA A 147 19.73 -7.53 -20.01
CA ALA A 147 18.54 -8.38 -20.10
C ALA A 147 18.59 -9.39 -21.25
N GLU A 148 19.20 -9.02 -22.37
CA GLU A 148 19.42 -9.87 -23.55
C GLU A 148 20.35 -11.07 -23.29
N THR A 149 21.14 -11.05 -22.22
CA THR A 149 22.02 -12.15 -21.81
C THR A 149 21.39 -13.09 -20.79
N LEU A 150 20.15 -12.83 -20.36
CA LEU A 150 19.45 -13.68 -19.40
C LEU A 150 18.82 -14.88 -20.13
N GLU A 151 19.30 -16.07 -19.83
CA GLU A 151 18.97 -17.32 -20.52
C GLU A 151 17.84 -18.11 -19.85
N SER A 152 17.41 -17.69 -18.66
CA SER A 152 16.32 -18.34 -17.91
C SER A 152 15.40 -17.34 -17.22
N TYR A 153 14.14 -17.74 -17.03
CA TYR A 153 13.18 -16.96 -16.24
C TYR A 153 13.68 -16.67 -14.82
N GLN A 154 14.36 -17.63 -14.19
CA GLN A 154 14.90 -17.42 -12.85
C GLN A 154 15.92 -16.28 -12.81
N GLN A 155 16.78 -16.15 -13.82
CA GLN A 155 17.72 -15.02 -13.91
C GLN A 155 17.01 -13.67 -14.08
N VAL A 156 15.89 -13.63 -14.82
CA VAL A 156 15.04 -12.43 -14.91
C VAL A 156 14.41 -12.10 -13.55
N PHE A 157 13.87 -13.11 -12.86
CA PHE A 157 13.27 -12.94 -11.54
C PHE A 157 14.30 -12.47 -10.51
N ASP A 158 15.51 -13.04 -10.51
CA ASP A 158 16.59 -12.65 -9.62
C ASP A 158 17.07 -11.21 -9.90
N ALA A 159 17.17 -10.81 -11.17
CA ALA A 159 17.45 -9.43 -11.54
C ALA A 159 16.35 -8.49 -11.04
N TRP A 160 15.07 -8.86 -11.20
CA TRP A 160 13.92 -8.10 -10.69
C TRP A 160 13.96 -7.95 -9.15
N VAL A 161 14.23 -9.04 -8.42
CA VAL A 161 14.39 -9.01 -6.96
C VAL A 161 15.52 -8.07 -6.58
N LYS A 162 16.66 -8.16 -7.27
CA LYS A 162 17.81 -7.30 -6.99
C LYS A 162 17.50 -5.81 -7.21
N GLN A 163 16.75 -5.49 -8.26
CA GLN A 163 16.28 -4.12 -8.52
C GLN A 163 15.32 -3.65 -7.42
N MET A 164 14.37 -4.50 -7.02
CA MET A 164 13.41 -4.21 -5.97
C MET A 164 14.09 -3.90 -4.63
N GLU A 165 15.03 -4.76 -4.19
CA GLU A 165 15.81 -4.55 -2.97
C GLU A 165 16.57 -3.22 -3.01
N THR A 166 17.18 -2.90 -4.15
CA THR A 166 17.96 -1.67 -4.34
C THR A 166 17.07 -0.44 -4.23
N ILE A 167 15.94 -0.40 -4.94
CA ILE A 167 14.99 0.71 -4.90
C ILE A 167 14.46 0.93 -3.47
N PHE A 168 13.97 -0.12 -2.80
CA PHE A 168 13.42 0.05 -1.46
C PHE A 168 14.49 0.42 -0.42
N SER A 169 15.71 -0.12 -0.55
CA SER A 169 16.84 0.27 0.29
C SER A 169 17.16 1.76 0.15
N ILE A 170 17.20 2.29 -1.08
CA ILE A 170 17.42 3.71 -1.34
C ILE A 170 16.31 4.57 -0.72
N LEU A 171 15.05 4.17 -0.85
CA LEU A 171 13.91 4.96 -0.37
C LEU A 171 13.78 4.98 1.16
N VAL A 172 14.03 3.84 1.82
CA VAL A 172 13.83 3.70 3.27
C VAL A 172 14.91 4.42 4.08
N ARG A 173 16.16 4.42 3.63
CA ARG A 173 17.31 5.06 4.33
C ARG A 173 17.08 6.54 4.69
N PRO A 174 16.76 7.45 3.76
CA PRO A 174 16.57 8.85 4.07
C PRO A 174 15.35 9.08 4.97
N VAL A 175 14.26 8.31 4.80
CA VAL A 175 13.07 8.43 5.65
C VAL A 175 13.36 8.00 7.09
N ASN A 176 14.09 6.90 7.29
CA ASN A 176 14.53 6.47 8.60
C ASN A 176 15.45 7.51 9.26
N ARG A 177 16.39 8.10 8.50
CA ARG A 177 17.25 9.17 9.01
C ARG A 177 16.43 10.40 9.42
N ALA A 178 15.48 10.80 8.58
CA ALA A 178 14.60 11.94 8.86
C ALA A 178 13.76 11.70 10.13
N ARG A 179 13.25 10.47 10.37
CA ARG A 179 12.49 10.14 11.58
C ARG A 179 13.28 10.31 12.88
N ILE A 180 14.57 9.96 12.86
CA ILE A 180 15.44 10.14 14.04
C ILE A 180 15.68 11.63 14.33
N LEU A 181 15.75 12.46 13.28
CA LEU A 181 16.03 13.89 13.40
C LEU A 181 14.78 14.74 13.63
N ALA A 182 13.61 14.30 13.15
CA ALA A 182 12.37 15.07 13.14
C ALA A 182 11.93 15.60 14.51
N PRO A 183 11.99 14.85 15.63
CA PRO A 183 11.65 15.37 16.96
C PRO A 183 12.49 16.58 17.39
N LYS A 184 13.73 16.70 16.88
CA LYS A 184 14.67 17.76 17.22
C LYS A 184 14.56 18.96 16.27
N MET A 185 14.34 18.70 14.98
CA MET A 185 14.32 19.74 13.94
C MET A 185 12.93 20.34 13.73
N THR A 186 11.88 19.53 13.87
CA THR A 186 10.50 19.90 13.60
C THR A 186 9.55 19.31 14.64
N PRO A 187 9.69 19.68 15.93
CA PRO A 187 8.83 19.16 16.99
C PRO A 187 7.35 19.51 16.73
N ARG A 188 6.45 18.69 17.27
CA ARG A 188 5.00 18.77 17.06
C ARG A 188 4.28 19.03 18.40
N PRO A 189 4.47 20.19 19.04
CA PRO A 189 3.98 20.44 20.40
C PRO A 189 2.46 20.24 20.54
N PHE A 190 1.67 20.65 19.54
CA PHE A 190 0.22 20.44 19.56
C PHE A 190 -0.17 18.95 19.52
N LEU A 191 0.46 18.16 18.65
CA LEU A 191 0.19 16.71 18.57
C LEU A 191 0.69 15.99 19.83
N SER A 192 1.82 16.42 20.38
CA SER A 192 2.36 15.91 21.64
C SER A 192 1.45 16.22 22.83
N ALA A 193 0.83 17.41 22.87
CA ALA A 193 -0.08 17.80 23.94
C ALA A 193 -1.40 16.99 23.98
N ILE A 194 -1.83 16.45 22.84
CA ILE A 194 -3.04 15.59 22.75
C ILE A 194 -2.72 14.09 22.75
N SER A 195 -1.46 13.73 22.96
CA SER A 195 -0.97 12.35 23.01
C SER A 195 -0.63 11.99 24.47
N GLU A 196 -1.42 11.11 25.07
CA GLU A 196 -1.22 10.65 26.46
C GLU A 196 0.22 10.16 26.70
N ARG A 197 0.78 9.39 25.75
CA ARG A 197 2.15 8.89 25.80
C ARG A 197 3.19 10.00 25.83
N SER A 198 2.97 11.07 25.07
CA SER A 198 3.89 12.20 24.99
C SER A 198 3.81 13.08 26.22
N VAL A 199 2.60 13.32 26.73
CA VAL A 199 2.37 14.07 27.97
C VAL A 199 3.08 13.41 29.16
N GLU A 200 2.99 12.09 29.29
CA GLU A 200 3.63 11.38 30.40
C GLU A 200 5.16 11.30 30.29
N SER A 201 5.68 11.08 29.07
CA SER A 201 7.12 10.92 28.85
C SER A 201 7.87 12.25 28.75
N GLY A 202 7.18 13.35 28.48
CA GLY A 202 7.80 14.64 28.13
C GLY A 202 8.51 14.63 26.77
N LEU A 203 8.30 13.59 25.96
CA LEU A 203 8.93 13.42 24.65
C LEU A 203 7.97 13.78 23.52
N ASP A 204 8.53 14.30 22.42
CA ASP A 204 7.77 14.59 21.21
C ASP A 204 7.07 13.33 20.69
N VAL A 205 5.84 13.47 20.18
CA VAL A 205 5.04 12.33 19.73
C VAL A 205 5.66 11.53 18.60
N CYS A 206 6.52 12.16 17.79
CA CYS A 206 7.26 11.51 16.72
C CYS A 206 8.59 10.90 17.19
N ASP A 207 8.93 10.97 18.48
CA ASP A 207 10.13 10.32 19.01
C ASP A 207 10.05 8.79 18.81
N PRO A 208 10.99 8.17 18.08
CA PRO A 208 10.94 6.74 17.81
C PRO A 208 10.99 5.87 19.07
N SER A 209 11.60 6.34 20.16
CA SER A 209 11.78 5.57 21.40
C SER A 209 10.47 5.28 22.14
N ILE A 210 9.43 6.10 21.90
CA ILE A 210 8.11 5.92 22.50
C ILE A 210 7.11 5.27 21.54
N SER A 211 7.43 5.09 20.26
CA SER A 211 6.48 4.60 19.26
C SER A 211 6.34 3.07 19.27
N ARG A 212 5.11 2.54 19.33
CA ARG A 212 4.79 1.16 18.91
C ARG A 212 4.56 1.19 17.40
N GLY A 213 5.61 0.91 16.65
CA GLY A 213 5.70 1.20 15.22
C GLY A 213 4.55 0.64 14.39
N ASN A 214 4.11 1.40 13.39
CA ASN A 214 3.25 0.91 12.31
C ASN A 214 3.69 1.62 11.03
N ALA A 215 4.87 1.25 10.56
CA ALA A 215 5.44 1.79 9.35
C ALA A 215 5.22 0.84 8.18
N TRP A 216 4.98 1.40 7.00
CA TRP A 216 4.67 0.62 5.81
C TRP A 216 5.40 1.16 4.59
N ILE A 217 5.40 0.35 3.54
CA ILE A 217 5.88 0.74 2.21
C ILE A 217 4.65 0.90 1.32
N THR A 218 4.61 1.99 0.54
CA THR A 218 3.59 2.18 -0.50
C THR A 218 4.19 1.78 -1.83
N ALA A 219 3.73 0.65 -2.37
CA ALA A 219 4.12 0.13 -3.68
C ALA A 219 3.02 0.45 -4.70
N PHE A 220 3.15 1.58 -5.41
CA PHE A 220 2.28 1.86 -6.55
C PHE A 220 2.68 0.97 -7.72
N THR A 221 1.76 0.73 -8.65
CA THR A 221 1.99 -0.06 -9.87
C THR A 221 2.63 -1.43 -9.60
N TRP A 222 2.13 -2.11 -8.56
CA TRP A 222 2.66 -3.40 -8.14
C TRP A 222 2.24 -4.52 -9.10
N VAL A 223 0.98 -4.52 -9.54
CA VAL A 223 0.38 -5.57 -10.37
C VAL A 223 1.09 -5.69 -11.72
N GLU A 224 1.56 -4.57 -12.26
CA GLU A 224 2.34 -4.49 -13.50
C GLU A 224 3.59 -5.37 -13.44
N ASN A 225 4.18 -5.58 -12.26
CA ASN A 225 5.31 -6.51 -12.10
C ASN A 225 4.86 -7.96 -12.28
N ALA A 226 3.76 -8.36 -11.65
CA ALA A 226 3.23 -9.72 -11.75
C ALA A 226 2.84 -10.06 -13.19
N ASP A 227 2.10 -9.17 -13.85
CA ASP A 227 1.69 -9.35 -15.25
C ASP A 227 2.88 -9.39 -16.21
N SER A 228 3.88 -8.53 -15.98
CA SER A 228 5.10 -8.51 -16.80
C SER A 228 5.92 -9.79 -16.63
N LEU A 229 6.14 -10.24 -15.39
CA LEU A 229 6.87 -11.48 -15.10
C LEU A 229 6.15 -12.70 -15.69
N ALA A 230 4.83 -12.78 -15.54
CA ALA A 230 4.03 -13.86 -16.12
C ALA A 230 4.11 -13.87 -17.66
N ALA A 231 4.04 -12.70 -18.30
CA ALA A 231 4.15 -12.58 -19.76
C ALA A 231 5.54 -12.96 -20.27
N ILE A 232 6.61 -12.52 -19.59
CA ILE A 232 7.98 -12.91 -19.92
C ILE A 232 8.15 -14.42 -19.77
N LYS A 233 7.71 -15.00 -18.65
CA LYS A 233 7.79 -16.45 -18.43
C LYS A 233 7.14 -17.21 -19.57
N LYS A 234 5.89 -16.86 -19.91
CA LYS A 234 5.12 -17.55 -20.93
C LYS A 234 5.69 -17.35 -22.34
N LEU A 235 5.79 -16.10 -22.80
CA LEU A 235 6.05 -15.81 -24.21
C LEU A 235 7.52 -15.91 -24.59
N VAL A 236 8.44 -15.71 -23.64
CA VAL A 236 9.90 -15.75 -23.89
C VAL A 236 10.51 -17.10 -23.53
N PHE A 237 10.14 -17.67 -22.36
CA PHE A 237 10.82 -18.87 -21.85
C PHE A 237 10.05 -20.16 -22.08
N ASP A 238 8.73 -20.19 -21.85
CA ASP A 238 7.91 -21.39 -21.99
C ASP A 238 7.57 -21.66 -23.47
N GLU A 239 6.98 -20.69 -24.16
CA GLU A 239 6.55 -20.81 -25.57
C GLU A 239 7.66 -20.41 -26.56
N LYS A 240 8.66 -19.65 -26.11
CA LYS A 240 9.78 -19.17 -26.93
C LYS A 240 9.33 -18.47 -28.21
N LYS A 241 8.21 -17.74 -28.14
CA LYS A 241 7.67 -16.95 -29.25
C LYS A 241 8.54 -15.72 -29.54
N TYR A 242 9.17 -15.18 -28.49
CA TYR A 242 10.07 -14.03 -28.56
C TYR A 242 11.33 -14.28 -27.75
N THR A 243 12.35 -13.46 -27.98
CA THR A 243 13.60 -13.42 -27.21
C THR A 243 13.64 -12.21 -26.27
N MET A 244 14.50 -12.27 -25.25
CA MET A 244 14.74 -11.11 -24.37
C MET A 244 15.29 -9.90 -25.14
N ALA A 245 16.09 -10.12 -26.18
CA ALA A 245 16.62 -9.05 -27.04
C ALA A 245 15.52 -8.34 -27.83
N GLU A 246 14.61 -9.10 -28.46
CA GLU A 246 13.47 -8.53 -29.18
C GLU A 246 12.54 -7.75 -28.24
N LEU A 247 12.29 -8.28 -27.04
CA LEU A 247 11.48 -7.59 -26.04
C LEU A 247 12.13 -6.29 -25.57
N LYS A 248 13.43 -6.29 -25.29
CA LYS A 248 14.18 -5.09 -24.92
C LYS A 248 14.07 -4.01 -26.00
N GLU A 249 14.28 -4.38 -27.26
CA GLU A 249 14.16 -3.45 -28.39
C GLU A 249 12.72 -2.93 -28.55
N ALA A 250 11.73 -3.81 -28.45
CA ALA A 250 10.32 -3.45 -28.52
C ALA A 250 9.95 -2.43 -27.42
N LEU A 251 10.38 -2.66 -26.18
CA LEU A 251 10.12 -1.75 -25.07
C LEU A 251 10.83 -0.40 -25.26
N ALA A 252 12.09 -0.42 -25.69
CA ALA A 252 12.88 0.80 -25.92
C ALA A 252 12.27 1.72 -27.00
N ASN A 253 11.65 1.13 -28.03
CA ASN A 253 10.99 1.85 -29.12
C ASN A 253 9.46 1.95 -28.93
N ASN A 254 8.94 1.76 -27.71
CA ASN A 254 7.51 1.84 -27.40
C ASN A 254 6.61 1.04 -28.36
N TRP A 255 7.03 -0.19 -28.68
CA TRP A 255 6.37 -1.15 -29.57
C TRP A 255 6.20 -0.70 -31.02
N GLU A 256 6.88 0.37 -31.46
CA GLU A 256 6.82 0.83 -32.86
C GLU A 256 7.27 -0.28 -33.82
N GLY A 257 6.43 -0.58 -34.81
CA GLY A 257 6.64 -1.70 -35.75
C GLY A 257 6.45 -3.10 -35.17
N ARG A 258 6.06 -3.24 -33.89
CA ARG A 258 5.93 -4.52 -33.16
C ARG A 258 4.56 -4.66 -32.46
N GLU A 259 3.49 -4.15 -33.07
CA GLU A 259 2.14 -4.17 -32.48
C GLU A 259 1.60 -5.58 -32.23
N GLU A 260 1.90 -6.54 -33.11
CA GLU A 260 1.50 -7.94 -32.91
C GLU A 260 2.11 -8.51 -31.61
N MET A 261 3.41 -8.28 -31.41
CA MET A 261 4.11 -8.66 -30.17
C MET A 261 3.48 -7.98 -28.96
N ARG A 262 3.15 -6.68 -29.03
CA ARG A 262 2.46 -5.99 -27.93
C ARG A 262 1.11 -6.63 -27.61
N LEU A 263 0.33 -6.97 -28.63
CA LEU A 263 -0.97 -7.62 -28.46
C LEU A 263 -0.85 -9.01 -27.85
N ASP A 264 0.21 -9.77 -28.15
CA ASP A 264 0.48 -11.04 -27.50
C ASP A 264 0.74 -10.88 -26.00
N PHE A 265 1.58 -9.92 -25.60
CA PHE A 265 1.83 -9.62 -24.18
C PHE A 265 0.57 -9.17 -23.44
N VAL A 266 -0.34 -8.47 -24.12
CA VAL A 266 -1.61 -8.01 -23.55
C VAL A 266 -2.65 -9.13 -23.45
N ARG A 267 -2.84 -9.92 -24.51
CA ARG A 267 -3.98 -10.84 -24.66
C ARG A 267 -3.65 -12.29 -24.34
N ASN A 268 -2.42 -12.71 -24.65
CA ASN A 268 -2.07 -14.13 -24.66
C ASN A 268 -1.27 -14.56 -23.43
N ALA A 269 -0.87 -13.61 -22.57
CA ALA A 269 -0.29 -13.88 -21.25
C ALA A 269 -1.32 -13.74 -20.12
N PRO A 270 -1.26 -14.59 -19.07
CA PRO A 270 -2.08 -14.44 -17.86
C PRO A 270 -2.03 -13.03 -17.27
N LYS A 271 -3.10 -12.66 -16.57
CA LYS A 271 -3.26 -11.33 -15.96
C LYS A 271 -3.85 -11.47 -14.56
N TRP A 272 -3.25 -10.77 -13.62
CA TRP A 272 -3.72 -10.69 -12.25
C TRP A 272 -5.18 -10.22 -12.19
N GLY A 273 -5.95 -10.79 -11.28
CA GLY A 273 -7.37 -10.50 -11.11
C GLY A 273 -8.32 -11.42 -11.88
N ASN A 274 -7.81 -12.48 -12.51
CA ASN A 274 -8.60 -13.48 -13.23
C ASN A 274 -8.55 -14.89 -12.63
N ASP A 275 -8.11 -15.02 -11.36
CA ASP A 275 -7.93 -16.32 -10.66
C ASP A 275 -6.93 -17.28 -11.36
N ASP A 276 -5.92 -16.70 -12.02
CA ASP A 276 -4.78 -17.35 -12.71
C ASP A 276 -3.47 -16.60 -12.34
#